data_AF-A0A4P9URL5-F1
#
_entry.id   AF-A0A4P9URL5-F1
#
_cell.length_a   1.000
_cell.length_b   1.000
_cell.length_c   1.000
_cell.angle_alpha   90.00
_cell.angle_beta   90.00
_cell.angle_gamma   90.00
#
_symmetry.space_group_name_H-M   'P 1'
#
loop_
_entity.id
_entity.type
_entity.pdbx_description
1 polymer ?
#
loop_
_entity_poly.entity_id
_entity_poly.type
_entity_poly.pdbx_seq_one_letter_code
_entity_poly.pdbx_strand_id
1 'polypeptide(L)'
;MIGGIVMILVAVWVYQSASRAKVEKTLFWVVLCSVVFLAVQFTAVYFNVYLLETFKGGGFEGGYERDLASVGDRKTKGGIFQGFTGTLLSIVFELMPPLLGVLAVAFIRTKFMLKEALTVSNLFSGMKELFVSIKNSFKPE
;
A
#
# COMPACT_ATOMS: atom_id res chain seq x y z
N MET A 1 3.50 9.71 -5.39
CA MET A 1 3.15 8.89 -4.20
C MET A 1 1.69 8.45 -4.24
N ILE A 2 1.42 7.36 -4.96
CA ILE A 2 0.11 6.70 -5.02
C ILE A 2 -0.41 6.22 -3.64
N GLY A 3 0.48 6.04 -2.65
CA GLY A 3 0.15 5.44 -1.35
C GLY A 3 -0.91 6.17 -0.53
N GLY A 4 -1.04 7.50 -0.65
CA GLY A 4 -2.08 8.25 0.07
C GLY A 4 -3.50 7.88 -0.39
N ILE A 5 -3.71 7.74 -1.71
CA ILE A 5 -4.99 7.32 -2.29
C ILE A 5 -5.29 5.88 -1.87
N VAL A 6 -4.29 5.00 -1.93
CA VAL A 6 -4.44 3.60 -1.51
C VAL A 6 -4.83 3.51 -0.02
N MET A 7 -4.24 4.34 0.84
CA MET A 7 -4.60 4.39 2.27
C MET A 7 -6.08 4.71 2.48
N ILE A 8 -6.61 5.70 1.75
CA ILE A 8 -8.03 6.07 1.83
C ILE A 8 -8.91 4.89 1.40
N LEU A 9 -8.57 4.23 0.29
CA LEU A 9 -9.30 3.05 -0.17
C LEU A 9 -9.27 1.93 0.87
N VAL A 10 -8.12 1.68 1.50
CA VAL A 10 -7.97 0.69 2.58
C VAL A 10 -8.80 1.06 3.80
N ALA A 11 -8.83 2.33 4.21
CA ALA A 11 -9.65 2.79 5.33
C ALA A 11 -11.15 2.57 5.07
N VAL A 12 -11.62 2.92 3.87
CA VAL A 12 -13.00 2.67 3.43
C VAL A 12 -13.29 1.17 3.38
N TRP A 13 -12.34 0.38 2.88
CA TRP A 13 -12.47 -1.08 2.80
C TRP A 13 -12.66 -1.72 4.17
N VAL A 14 -11.82 -1.33 5.14
CA VAL A 14 -11.89 -1.79 6.53
C VAL A 14 -13.21 -1.35 7.17
N TYR A 15 -13.62 -0.10 6.98
CA TYR A 15 -14.89 0.42 7.50
C TYR A 15 -16.10 -0.37 6.97
N GLN A 16 -16.18 -0.60 5.66
CA GLN A 16 -17.27 -1.35 5.06
C GLN A 16 -17.28 -2.80 5.53
N SER A 17 -16.11 -3.41 5.67
CA SER A 17 -15.97 -4.79 6.15
C SER A 17 -16.45 -4.94 7.59
N ALA A 18 -15.98 -4.06 8.49
CA ALA A 18 -16.40 -4.05 9.89
C ALA A 18 -17.89 -3.74 10.04
N SER A 19 -18.42 -2.78 9.27
CA SER A 19 -19.85 -2.43 9.28
C SER A 19 -20.73 -3.59 8.84
N ARG A 20 -20.36 -4.31 7.77
CA ARG A 20 -21.12 -5.48 7.29
C ARG A 20 -21.09 -6.66 8.25
N ALA A 21 -19.93 -6.90 8.85
CA ALA A 21 -19.74 -7.97 9.83
C ALA A 21 -20.22 -7.58 11.25
N LYS A 22 -20.78 -6.37 11.44
CA LYS A 22 -21.25 -5.84 12.73
C LYS A 22 -20.19 -5.94 13.84
N VAL A 23 -18.93 -5.69 13.49
CA VAL A 23 -17.81 -5.72 14.43
C VAL A 23 -17.94 -4.54 15.40
N GLU A 24 -17.77 -4.79 16.69
CA GLU A 24 -17.74 -3.72 17.68
C GLU A 24 -16.52 -2.79 17.46
N LYS A 25 -16.68 -1.51 17.82
CA LYS A 25 -15.62 -0.50 17.70
C LYS A 25 -15.08 -0.36 16.26
N THR A 26 -15.96 -0.32 15.26
CA THR A 26 -15.60 -0.14 13.84
C THR A 26 -14.54 0.94 13.59
N LEU A 27 -14.71 2.13 14.18
CA LEU A 27 -13.76 3.24 14.00
C LEU A 27 -12.37 2.95 14.58
N PHE A 28 -12.29 2.21 15.68
CA PHE A 28 -11.02 1.77 16.25
C PHE A 28 -10.27 0.87 15.26
N TRP A 29 -10.95 -0.08 14.61
CA TRP A 29 -10.34 -0.95 13.61
C TRP A 29 -9.88 -0.20 12.37
N VAL A 30 -10.64 0.81 11.93
CA VAL A 30 -10.23 1.68 10.82
C VAL A 30 -8.94 2.40 11.19
N VAL A 31 -8.89 3.06 12.35
CA VAL A 31 -7.69 3.79 12.81
C VAL A 31 -6.50 2.83 12.96
N LEU A 32 -6.70 1.69 13.60
CA LEU A 32 -5.66 0.68 13.80
C LEU A 32 -5.08 0.19 12.46
N CYS A 33 -5.94 -0.18 11.51
CA CYS A 33 -5.50 -0.63 10.19
C CYS A 33 -4.82 0.49 9.39
N SER A 34 -5.27 1.74 9.50
CA SER A 34 -4.59 2.88 8.89
C SER A 34 -3.19 3.11 9.48
N VAL A 35 -3.02 2.99 10.80
CA VAL A 35 -1.70 3.07 11.45
C VAL A 35 -0.79 1.93 11.00
N VAL A 36 -1.30 0.70 10.95
CA VAL A 36 -0.56 -0.46 10.43
C VAL A 36 -0.13 -0.24 8.98
N PHE A 37 -1.05 0.24 8.13
CA PHE A 37 -0.76 0.56 6.73
C PHE A 37 0.39 1.56 6.62
N LEU A 38 0.33 2.68 7.36
CA LEU A 38 1.36 3.72 7.35
C LEU A 38 2.70 3.21 7.87
N ALA A 39 2.71 2.43 8.95
CA ALA A 39 3.93 1.86 9.52
C ALA A 39 4.62 0.89 8.55
N VAL A 40 3.85 0.02 7.89
CA VAL A 40 4.38 -0.90 6.87
C VAL A 40 4.84 -0.16 5.63
N GLN A 41 4.06 0.81 5.15
CA GLN A 41 4.44 1.63 4.01
C GLN A 41 5.74 2.40 4.30
N PHE A 42 5.87 3.02 5.47
CA PHE A 42 7.07 3.73 5.89
C PHE A 42 8.28 2.79 5.88
N THR A 43 8.16 1.63 6.52
CA THR A 43 9.24 0.63 6.57
C THR A 43 9.62 0.12 5.18
N ALA A 44 8.63 -0.14 4.33
CA ALA A 44 8.85 -0.60 2.96
C ALA A 44 9.54 0.45 2.08
N VAL A 45 9.32 1.75 2.33
CA VAL A 45 10.07 2.82 1.67
C VAL A 45 11.55 2.77 2.05
N TYR A 46 11.91 2.54 3.32
CA TYR A 46 13.31 2.36 3.70
C TYR A 46 13.90 1.08 3.11
N PHE A 47 13.15 -0.02 3.12
CA PHE A 47 13.58 -1.26 2.49
C PHE A 47 13.84 -1.10 0.99
N ASN A 48 13.01 -0.31 0.31
CA ASN A 48 13.23 0.07 -1.08
C ASN A 48 14.55 0.82 -1.29
N VAL A 49 14.83 1.82 -0.44
CA VAL A 49 16.10 2.56 -0.48
C VAL A 49 17.28 1.59 -0.29
N TYR A 50 17.20 0.71 0.70
CA TYR A 50 18.22 -0.31 0.99
C TYR A 50 18.48 -1.24 -0.20
N LEU A 51 17.43 -1.78 -0.83
CA LEU A 51 17.58 -2.64 -2.01
C LEU A 51 18.28 -1.92 -3.14
N LEU A 52 17.94 -0.65 -3.37
CA LEU A 52 18.49 0.14 -4.47
C LEU A 52 19.96 0.49 -4.25
N GLU A 53 20.37 0.78 -3.03
CA GLU A 53 21.79 0.95 -2.69
C GLU A 53 22.56 -0.35 -2.95
N THR A 54 22.01 -1.49 -2.51
CA THR A 54 22.60 -2.81 -2.75
C THR A 54 22.78 -3.11 -4.25
N PHE A 55 21.76 -2.82 -5.08
CA PHE A 55 21.84 -3.06 -6.53
C PHE A 55 22.75 -2.07 -7.28
N LYS A 56 22.99 -0.88 -6.74
CA LYS A 56 23.91 0.11 -7.34
C LYS A 56 25.39 -0.19 -7.08
N GLY A 57 25.71 -1.16 -6.21
CA GLY A 57 27.09 -1.61 -5.97
C GLY A 57 27.97 -0.63 -5.19
N GLY A 58 27.42 0.51 -4.74
CA GLY A 58 28.07 1.39 -3.77
C GLY A 58 27.76 0.89 -2.37
N GLY A 59 28.78 0.70 -1.53
CA GLY A 59 28.56 0.38 -0.12
C GLY A 59 27.67 1.40 0.58
N PHE A 60 27.29 1.12 1.84
CA PHE A 60 26.41 1.92 2.71
C PHE A 60 26.88 3.37 3.00
N GLU A 61 27.85 3.88 2.24
CA GLU A 61 28.35 5.25 2.30
C GLU A 61 27.72 6.09 1.20
N GLY A 62 26.48 6.54 1.47
CA GLY A 62 25.95 7.82 0.98
C GLY A 62 25.58 7.93 -0.50
N GLY A 63 24.27 8.02 -0.77
CA GLY A 63 23.83 8.73 -1.99
C GLY A 63 22.41 8.50 -2.48
N TYR A 64 21.59 7.64 -1.88
CA TYR A 64 20.19 7.55 -2.32
C TYR A 64 19.36 8.66 -1.65
N GLU A 65 19.14 9.74 -2.39
CA GLU A 65 18.22 10.81 -1.98
C GLU A 65 16.79 10.27 -1.83
N ARG A 66 16.19 10.47 -0.64
CA ARG A 66 14.77 10.10 -0.41
C ARG A 66 13.81 10.77 -1.38
N ASP A 67 14.19 11.88 -1.99
CA ASP A 67 13.41 12.56 -3.04
C ASP A 67 13.23 11.68 -4.29
N LEU A 68 14.07 10.66 -4.49
CA LEU A 68 13.87 9.65 -5.54
C LEU A 68 12.80 8.61 -5.19
N ALA A 69 12.02 8.76 -4.11
CA ALA A 69 10.94 7.84 -3.77
C ALA A 69 9.72 7.93 -4.72
N SER A 70 9.66 8.96 -5.57
CA SER A 70 8.63 9.16 -6.59
C SER A 70 9.13 8.72 -7.98
N VAL A 71 8.26 8.09 -8.79
CA VAL A 71 8.60 7.69 -10.17
C VAL A 71 9.10 8.86 -11.02
N GLY A 72 8.56 10.06 -10.82
CA GLY A 72 8.93 11.26 -11.58
C GLY A 72 10.40 11.63 -11.40
N ASP A 73 10.92 11.53 -10.17
CA ASP A 73 12.27 11.99 -9.83
C ASP A 73 13.35 10.97 -10.21
N ARG A 74 12.99 9.67 -10.29
CA ARG A 74 13.90 8.58 -10.72
C ARG A 74 14.23 8.60 -12.20
N LYS A 75 13.31 9.03 -13.06
CA LYS A 75 13.49 9.01 -14.52
C LYS A 75 14.58 9.97 -15.02
N THR A 76 14.93 10.96 -14.21
CA THR A 76 15.82 12.07 -14.60
C THR A 76 17.28 11.87 -14.13
N LYS A 77 17.55 10.90 -13.24
CA LYS A 77 18.91 10.63 -12.72
C LYS A 77 19.49 9.35 -13.33
N GLY A 78 20.62 9.47 -14.02
CA GLY A 78 21.30 8.37 -14.72
C GLY A 78 21.59 7.13 -13.84
N GLY A 79 21.64 5.95 -14.45
CA GLY A 79 21.87 4.65 -13.80
C GLY A 79 20.85 3.58 -14.21
N ILE A 80 20.61 2.57 -13.35
CA ILE A 80 19.69 1.42 -13.54
C ILE A 80 18.23 1.87 -13.84
N PHE A 81 17.91 3.15 -13.59
CA PHE A 81 16.61 3.75 -13.82
C PHE A 81 16.44 4.41 -15.21
N GLN A 82 17.43 4.32 -16.08
CA GLN A 82 17.37 4.85 -17.45
C GLN A 82 16.77 3.83 -18.43
N GLY A 83 15.92 4.30 -19.35
CA GLY A 83 15.27 3.47 -20.37
C GLY A 83 13.99 2.76 -19.90
N PHE A 84 13.49 1.84 -20.73
CA PHE A 84 12.22 1.12 -20.50
C PHE A 84 12.25 0.28 -19.20
N THR A 85 13.32 -0.47 -19.00
CA THR A 85 13.53 -1.31 -17.79
C THR A 85 13.56 -0.46 -16.52
N GLY A 86 14.20 0.71 -16.57
CA GLY A 86 14.25 1.65 -15.45
C GLY A 86 12.89 2.28 -15.10
N THR A 87 12.04 2.47 -16.10
CA THR A 87 10.65 2.93 -15.90
C THR A 87 9.81 1.87 -15.18
N LEU A 88 9.92 0.61 -15.59
CA LEU A 88 9.22 -0.51 -14.92
C LEU A 88 9.69 -0.67 -13.48
N LEU A 89 11.01 -0.64 -13.26
CA LEU A 89 11.59 -0.69 -11.93
C LEU A 89 11.06 0.44 -11.06
N SER A 90 11.02 1.67 -11.58
CA SER A 90 10.46 2.82 -10.87
C SER A 90 9.00 2.60 -10.46
N ILE A 91 8.16 2.05 -11.33
CA ILE A 91 6.75 1.76 -11.00
C ILE A 91 6.66 0.72 -9.88
N VAL A 92 7.44 -0.35 -9.96
CA VAL A 92 7.48 -1.40 -8.92
C VAL A 92 7.87 -0.80 -7.57
N PHE A 93 8.93 -0.01 -7.53
CA PHE A 93 9.40 0.62 -6.28
C PHE A 93 8.42 1.67 -5.72
N GLU A 94 7.58 2.31 -6.54
CA GLU A 94 6.51 3.19 -6.02
C GLU A 94 5.27 2.40 -5.54
N LEU A 95 4.94 1.29 -6.20
CA LEU A 95 3.74 0.51 -5.89
C LEU A 95 3.96 -0.50 -4.75
N MET A 96 5.18 -0.99 -4.56
CA MET A 96 5.48 -2.02 -3.56
C MET A 96 5.15 -1.57 -2.12
N PRO A 97 5.53 -0.38 -1.63
CA PRO A 97 5.20 0.04 -0.27
C PRO A 97 3.70 0.04 0.04
N PRO A 98 2.82 0.67 -0.77
CA PRO A 98 1.38 0.61 -0.50
C PRO A 98 0.80 -0.79 -0.70
N LEU A 99 1.32 -1.62 -1.61
CA LEU A 99 0.88 -3.01 -1.73
C LEU A 99 1.17 -3.82 -0.46
N LEU A 100 2.38 -3.69 0.11
CA LEU A 100 2.72 -4.33 1.39
C LEU A 100 1.81 -3.83 2.52
N GLY A 101 1.50 -2.53 2.53
CA GLY A 101 0.51 -1.97 3.45
C GLY A 101 -0.88 -2.61 3.30
N VAL A 102 -1.38 -2.78 2.06
CA VAL A 102 -2.66 -3.46 1.79
C VAL A 102 -2.63 -4.90 2.31
N LEU A 103 -1.55 -5.64 2.05
CA LEU A 103 -1.42 -7.03 2.48
C LEU A 103 -1.38 -7.18 4.01
N ALA A 104 -0.65 -6.28 4.69
CA ALA A 104 -0.60 -6.26 6.14
C ALA A 104 -1.98 -5.97 6.74
N VAL A 105 -2.71 -4.99 6.19
CA VAL A 105 -4.08 -4.72 6.62
C VAL A 105 -5.01 -5.88 6.29
N ALA A 106 -4.91 -6.50 5.12
CA ALA A 106 -5.70 -7.68 4.75
C ALA A 106 -5.53 -8.80 5.78
N PHE A 107 -4.28 -9.08 6.18
CA PHE A 107 -3.98 -10.05 7.22
C PHE A 107 -4.61 -9.67 8.57
N ILE A 108 -4.41 -8.44 9.05
CA ILE A 108 -4.94 -7.99 10.34
C ILE A 108 -6.47 -8.03 10.35
N ARG A 109 -7.08 -7.50 9.29
CA ARG A 109 -8.52 -7.46 9.05
C ARG A 109 -9.11 -8.87 9.08
N THR A 110 -8.57 -9.80 8.29
CA THR A 110 -9.15 -11.15 8.19
C THR A 110 -8.93 -11.96 9.47
N LYS A 111 -7.71 -11.93 10.04
CA LYS A 111 -7.39 -12.78 11.19
C LYS A 111 -7.95 -12.27 12.52
N PHE A 112 -7.86 -10.95 12.78
CA PHE A 112 -8.18 -10.39 14.10
C PHE A 112 -9.51 -9.66 14.13
N MET A 113 -9.83 -8.87 13.10
CA MET A 113 -11.08 -8.11 13.06
C MET A 113 -12.28 -9.01 12.72
N LEU A 114 -12.19 -9.75 11.60
CA LEU A 114 -13.26 -10.64 11.13
C LEU A 114 -13.20 -12.04 11.73
N LYS A 115 -12.02 -12.44 12.25
CA LYS A 115 -11.79 -13.79 12.82
C LYS A 115 -12.07 -14.91 11.83
N GLU A 116 -11.78 -14.68 10.56
CA GLU A 116 -11.95 -15.63 9.47
C GLU A 116 -10.66 -16.44 9.21
N ALA A 117 -10.79 -17.56 8.48
CA ALA A 117 -9.65 -18.32 7.99
C ALA A 117 -8.84 -17.50 6.98
N LEU A 118 -7.51 -17.64 7.01
CA LEU A 118 -6.59 -16.97 6.08
C LEU A 118 -6.59 -17.68 4.73
N THR A 119 -7.57 -17.35 3.90
CA THR A 119 -7.64 -17.76 2.49
C THR A 119 -7.51 -16.51 1.61
N VAL A 120 -7.09 -16.69 0.35
CA VAL A 120 -7.01 -15.57 -0.61
C VAL A 120 -8.39 -14.89 -0.76
N SER A 121 -9.47 -15.67 -0.73
CA SER A 121 -10.83 -15.16 -0.80
C SER A 121 -11.18 -14.26 0.39
N ASN A 122 -10.84 -14.68 1.62
CA ASN A 122 -11.15 -13.93 2.84
C ASN A 122 -10.24 -12.71 3.02
N LEU A 123 -8.98 -12.80 2.55
CA LEU A 123 -8.03 -11.69 2.59
C LEU A 123 -8.52 -10.48 1.78
N PHE A 124 -9.14 -10.73 0.62
CA PHE A 124 -9.62 -9.68 -0.27
C PHE A 124 -11.14 -9.57 -0.33
N SER A 125 -11.85 -10.18 0.62
CA SER A 125 -13.31 -10.07 0.72
C SER A 125 -13.73 -8.61 0.87
N GLY A 126 -14.87 -8.21 0.30
CA GLY A 126 -15.34 -6.82 0.39
C GLY A 126 -14.74 -5.84 -0.62
N MET A 127 -13.65 -6.20 -1.32
CA MET A 127 -12.99 -5.31 -2.29
C MET A 127 -13.88 -5.00 -3.50
N LYS A 128 -14.58 -6.00 -4.03
CA LYS A 128 -15.49 -5.81 -5.17
C LYS A 128 -16.58 -4.80 -4.82
N GLU A 129 -17.20 -4.97 -3.66
CA GLU A 129 -18.28 -4.11 -3.23
C GLU A 129 -17.80 -2.69 -2.88
N LEU A 130 -16.54 -2.53 -2.44
CA LEU A 130 -15.94 -1.21 -2.29
C LEU A 130 -15.94 -0.45 -3.61
N PHE A 131 -15.47 -1.06 -4.71
CA PHE A 131 -15.45 -0.39 -6.00
C PHE A 131 -16.85 -0.15 -6.56
N VAL A 132 -17.79 -1.08 -6.33
CA VAL A 132 -19.20 -0.88 -6.67
C VAL A 132 -19.80 0.30 -5.88
N SER A 133 -19.50 0.39 -4.57
CA SER A 133 -19.94 1.49 -3.72
C SER A 133 -19.40 2.82 -4.22
N ILE A 134 -18.10 2.91 -4.51
CA ILE A 134 -17.46 4.11 -5.04
C ILE A 134 -18.11 4.51 -6.36
N LYS A 135 -18.30 3.56 -7.29
CA LYS A 135 -18.97 3.82 -8.56
C LYS A 135 -20.38 4.37 -8.38
N ASN A 136 -21.14 3.81 -7.44
CA ASN A 136 -22.52 4.24 -7.17
C ASN A 136 -22.58 5.62 -6.50
N SER A 137 -21.56 6.04 -5.76
CA SER A 137 -21.48 7.38 -5.15
C SER A 137 -21.40 8.53 -6.17
N PHE A 138 -21.12 8.24 -7.45
CA PHE A 138 -21.09 9.24 -8.53
C PHE A 138 -22.35 9.25 -9.40
N LYS A 139 -23.35 8.43 -9.09
CA LYS A 139 -24.63 8.48 -9.82
C LYS A 139 -25.43 9.70 -9.33
N PRO A 140 -25.98 10.53 -10.23
CA PRO A 140 -26.93 11.55 -9.84
C PRO A 140 -28.17 10.88 -9.22
N GLU A 141 -28.74 11.52 -8.19
CA GLU A 141 -30.00 11.12 -7.56
C GLU A 141 -31.17 11.13 -8.55
#